data_AF-A0A2T4CEZ4-F1
#
_entry.id   AF-A0A2T4CEZ4-F1
#
_cell.length_a   1.000
_cell.length_b   1.000
_cell.length_c   1.000
_cell.angle_alpha   90.00
_cell.angle_beta   90.00
_cell.angle_gamma   90.00
#
_symmetry.space_group_name_H-M   'P 1'
#
loop_
_entity.id
_entity.type
_entity.pdbx_description
1 polymer ?
#
loop_
_entity_poly.entity_id
_entity_poly.type
_entity_poly.pdbx_seq_one_letter_code
_entity_poly.pdbx_strand_id
1 'polypeptide(L)'
;MKLEHMSVTPKAIARGDNSHIDQLLVAGPGREAVEALESVKHRVNKDTAVCLMTDGLGVLEEVRARLFRETESSPSFVLGHMSHRLAFDRRTNSVRELRYGMTQLTFGDSGRLGEDVEKTESCINFVQTMQDVKDLNSSLTPFDQWLRFKLPSVILDSVVEPVCVLLEIPYAGLHRNPAAQRMMQRLLDEIILVVDNMPEIEGSAAVRDFIRGNRVKQYIYSRIMARRSATSDLARQIKNGLPTDIDYLNGFFIRRGRQLGIETPTNFMIRDMIKAKHSLAIERLNSYIPIRKARLEQLKAQGGGASRGNGGPSGQDGERQRQQADEARQQILNQILHPEAADRLGRIRLVKEQRATDIENRLITLAQTGQLRQKVTEAQLKDLLTAVADNQEQEKIVVSRRKGWDDDDDDLLDL
;
A
#
# COMPACT_ATOMS: atom_id res chain seq x y z
N MET A 1 18.34 -6.53 13.68
CA MET A 1 17.51 -5.32 13.90
C MET A 1 16.07 -5.57 13.48
N LYS A 2 15.12 -5.63 14.42
CA LYS A 2 13.68 -5.76 14.11
C LYS A 2 13.14 -4.39 13.69
N LEU A 3 12.78 -4.22 12.42
CA LEU A 3 11.99 -3.09 11.96
C LEU A 3 10.57 -3.24 12.53
N GLU A 4 10.28 -2.52 13.61
CA GLU A 4 8.92 -2.42 14.13
C GLU A 4 7.99 -1.80 13.08
N HIS A 5 6.84 -2.43 12.91
CA HIS A 5 5.73 -1.94 12.09
C HIS A 5 5.21 -0.63 12.64
N MET A 6 5.10 0.39 11.80
CA MET A 6 4.14 1.46 12.01
C MET A 6 3.47 1.72 10.66
N SER A 7 2.18 1.39 10.58
CA SER A 7 1.26 1.97 9.61
C SER A 7 1.48 3.48 9.65
N VAL A 8 2.02 4.05 8.56
CA VAL A 8 2.17 5.48 8.42
C VAL A 8 0.75 6.03 8.31
N THR A 9 0.20 6.50 9.42
CA THR A 9 -0.79 7.57 9.34
C THR A 9 0.05 8.81 9.05
N PRO A 10 -0.07 9.44 7.88
CA PRO A 10 0.61 10.70 7.61
C PRO A 10 0.17 11.64 8.73
N LYS A 11 1.12 12.07 9.58
CA LYS A 11 0.85 13.16 10.50
C LYS A 11 0.60 14.37 9.62
N ALA A 12 -0.63 14.84 9.51
CA ALA A 12 -0.92 16.08 8.82
C ALA A 12 -0.14 17.20 9.53
N ILE A 13 0.95 17.65 8.91
CA ILE A 13 1.81 18.72 9.45
C ILE A 13 1.09 20.08 9.35
N ALA A 14 0.10 20.20 8.44
CA ALA A 14 -0.65 21.42 8.19
C ALA A 14 -2.12 21.31 8.62
N ARG A 15 -2.67 22.40 9.16
CA ARG A 15 -4.12 22.60 9.33
C ARG A 15 -4.76 22.66 7.94
N GLY A 16 -6.01 22.20 7.82
CA GLY A 16 -6.76 22.25 6.56
C GLY A 16 -6.81 23.68 6.02
N ASP A 17 -6.12 23.90 4.92
CA ASP A 17 -6.12 25.16 4.16
C ASP A 17 -6.78 24.87 2.80
N ASN A 18 -7.68 25.76 2.39
CA ASN A 18 -8.41 25.69 1.14
C ASN A 18 -7.88 26.70 0.09
N SER A 19 -6.75 27.36 0.37
CA SER A 19 -6.07 28.25 -0.57
C SER A 19 -5.65 27.51 -1.84
N HIS A 20 -5.54 28.24 -2.95
CA HIS A 20 -5.00 27.71 -4.19
C HIS A 20 -3.56 27.20 -4.02
N ILE A 21 -3.19 26.14 -4.76
CA ILE A 21 -1.81 25.63 -4.79
C ILE A 21 -1.22 25.96 -6.17
N ASP A 22 -0.19 26.81 -6.21
CA ASP A 22 0.51 27.13 -7.46
C ASP A 22 1.46 26.00 -7.89
N GLN A 23 2.11 25.36 -6.91
CA GLN A 23 3.10 24.31 -7.13
C GLN A 23 2.86 23.12 -6.20
N LEU A 24 2.62 21.94 -6.78
CA LEU A 24 2.32 20.72 -6.05
C LEU A 24 3.31 19.61 -6.41
N LEU A 25 4.00 19.08 -5.41
CA LEU A 25 4.85 17.89 -5.54
C LEU A 25 4.14 16.66 -4.95
N VAL A 26 3.85 15.67 -5.79
CA VAL A 26 3.31 14.37 -5.38
C VAL A 26 4.44 13.35 -5.40
N ALA A 27 4.96 12.99 -4.23
CA ALA A 27 6.07 12.06 -4.08
C ALA A 27 5.65 10.78 -3.36
N GLY A 28 6.15 9.63 -3.81
CA GLY A 28 5.92 8.34 -3.17
C GLY A 28 5.42 7.24 -4.13
N PRO A 29 4.76 6.19 -3.59
CA PRO A 29 4.26 5.08 -4.39
C PRO A 29 3.24 5.52 -5.44
N GLY A 30 3.32 4.97 -6.65
CA GLY A 30 2.43 5.32 -7.77
C GLY A 30 0.94 5.11 -7.43
N ARG A 31 0.62 4.07 -6.66
CA ARG A 31 -0.77 3.75 -6.26
C ARG A 31 -1.43 4.77 -5.33
N GLU A 32 -0.64 5.53 -4.59
CA GLU A 32 -1.13 6.54 -3.65
C GLU A 32 -1.30 7.89 -4.35
N ALA A 33 -0.73 8.08 -5.55
CA ALA A 33 -0.71 9.36 -6.24
C ALA A 33 -2.12 9.88 -6.60
N VAL A 34 -3.01 8.99 -7.03
CA VAL A 34 -4.40 9.36 -7.37
C VAL A 34 -5.16 9.81 -6.12
N GLU A 35 -5.13 9.02 -5.05
CA GLU A 35 -5.82 9.34 -3.80
C GLU A 35 -5.25 10.61 -3.15
N ALA A 36 -3.92 10.77 -3.17
CA ALA A 36 -3.25 11.96 -2.69
C ALA A 36 -3.69 13.21 -3.46
N LEU A 37 -3.72 13.15 -4.79
CA LEU A 37 -4.12 14.29 -5.61
C LEU A 37 -5.62 14.57 -5.53
N GLU A 38 -6.45 13.53 -5.38
CA GLU A 38 -7.89 13.66 -5.16
C GLU A 38 -8.19 14.43 -3.87
N SER A 39 -7.43 14.20 -2.80
CA SER A 39 -7.62 14.89 -1.51
C SER A 39 -7.39 16.41 -1.56
N VAL A 40 -6.62 16.89 -2.54
CA VAL A 40 -6.31 18.31 -2.75
C VAL A 40 -6.87 18.84 -4.06
N LYS A 41 -7.73 18.07 -4.75
CA LYS A 41 -8.26 18.41 -6.07
C LYS A 41 -8.97 19.76 -6.10
N HIS A 42 -9.66 20.13 -5.02
CA HIS A 42 -10.37 21.42 -4.90
C HIS A 42 -9.43 22.64 -4.87
N ARG A 43 -8.12 22.42 -4.67
CA ARG A 43 -7.10 23.48 -4.59
C ARG A 43 -6.26 23.59 -5.87
N VAL A 44 -6.45 22.67 -6.81
CA VAL A 44 -5.64 22.52 -8.03
C VAL A 44 -6.48 22.99 -9.23
N ASN A 45 -5.91 23.86 -10.06
CA ASN A 45 -6.56 24.36 -11.28
C ASN A 45 -5.56 24.45 -12.46
N LYS A 46 -5.91 25.17 -13.53
CA LYS A 46 -5.06 25.35 -14.73
C LYS A 46 -3.73 26.09 -14.46
N ASP A 47 -3.67 26.89 -13.41
CA ASP A 47 -2.51 27.70 -13.01
C ASP A 47 -1.60 26.91 -12.03
N THR A 48 -2.01 25.70 -11.63
CA THR A 48 -1.19 24.81 -10.82
C THR A 48 -0.23 24.00 -11.69
N ALA A 49 1.05 23.96 -11.29
CA ALA A 49 2.02 22.97 -11.75
C ALA A 49 2.07 21.76 -10.81
N VAL A 50 1.76 20.57 -11.31
CA VAL A 50 1.80 19.30 -10.56
C VAL A 50 2.99 18.46 -11.00
N CYS A 51 3.96 18.26 -10.11
CA CYS A 51 5.08 17.35 -10.33
C CYS A 51 4.81 15.96 -9.73
N LEU A 52 4.73 14.94 -10.57
CA LEU A 52 4.63 13.54 -10.16
C LEU A 52 6.02 12.94 -10.03
N MET A 53 6.45 12.73 -8.79
CA MET A 53 7.73 12.13 -8.42
C MET A 53 7.48 10.75 -7.80
N THR A 54 6.85 9.89 -8.60
CA THR A 54 6.33 8.60 -8.15
C THR A 54 7.10 7.42 -8.72
N ASP A 55 7.05 6.30 -8.00
CA ASP A 55 7.57 5.02 -8.49
C ASP A 55 6.71 4.46 -9.63
N GLY A 56 7.33 3.64 -10.49
CA GLY A 56 6.67 3.04 -11.66
C GLY A 56 6.37 4.02 -12.80
N LEU A 57 5.73 3.51 -13.84
CA LEU A 57 5.32 4.24 -15.04
C LEU A 57 3.80 4.13 -15.24
N GLY A 58 3.21 5.06 -16.01
CA GLY A 58 1.78 5.06 -16.29
C GLY A 58 0.89 5.79 -15.27
N VAL A 59 1.48 6.47 -14.29
CA VAL A 59 0.75 7.16 -13.21
C VAL A 59 0.04 8.41 -13.73
N LEU A 60 0.68 9.17 -14.61
CA LEU A 60 0.11 10.39 -15.18
C LEU A 60 -1.16 10.11 -15.98
N GLU A 61 -1.12 9.04 -16.78
CA GLU A 61 -2.23 8.58 -17.60
C GLU A 61 -3.42 8.21 -16.74
N GLU A 62 -3.18 7.54 -15.62
CA GLU A 62 -4.24 7.18 -14.68
C GLU A 62 -4.79 8.41 -13.93
N VAL A 63 -3.92 9.32 -13.48
CA VAL A 63 -4.32 10.59 -12.86
C VAL A 63 -5.24 11.37 -13.79
N ARG A 64 -4.86 11.54 -15.05
CA ARG A 64 -5.69 12.19 -16.07
C ARG A 64 -7.01 11.44 -16.27
N ALA A 65 -6.93 10.12 -16.44
CA ALA A 65 -8.09 9.29 -16.67
C ALA A 65 -9.03 9.17 -15.47
N ARG A 66 -8.64 9.51 -14.24
CA ARG A 66 -9.55 9.46 -13.08
C ARG A 66 -9.99 10.83 -12.61
N LEU A 67 -9.10 11.83 -12.65
CA LEU A 67 -9.33 13.13 -12.02
C LEU A 67 -9.62 14.25 -13.02
N PHE A 68 -9.07 14.19 -14.24
CA PHE A 68 -9.06 15.30 -15.20
C PHE A 68 -9.50 14.89 -16.61
N ARG A 69 -10.50 14.01 -16.75
CA ARG A 69 -10.92 13.45 -18.05
C ARG A 69 -11.25 14.52 -19.09
N GLU A 70 -11.91 15.61 -18.70
CA GLU A 70 -12.46 16.62 -19.63
C GLU A 70 -12.69 17.94 -18.90
N THR A 71 -11.63 18.58 -18.38
CA THR A 71 -11.78 19.85 -17.65
C THR A 71 -10.84 20.90 -18.21
N GLU A 72 -11.36 22.08 -18.56
CA GLU A 72 -10.56 23.27 -18.93
C GLU A 72 -9.58 23.66 -17.81
N SER A 73 -9.88 23.25 -16.58
CA SER A 73 -9.07 23.46 -15.38
C SER A 73 -7.98 22.39 -15.13
N SER A 74 -7.57 21.61 -16.14
CA SER A 74 -6.48 20.63 -15.96
C SER A 74 -5.17 21.37 -15.64
N PRO A 75 -4.46 20.98 -14.56
CA PRO A 75 -3.15 21.53 -14.24
C PRO A 75 -2.11 21.13 -15.28
N SER A 76 -0.98 21.81 -15.27
CA SER A 76 0.19 21.43 -16.03
C SER A 76 0.97 20.34 -15.27
N PHE A 77 1.51 19.35 -16.01
CA PHE A 77 2.17 18.20 -15.39
C PHE A 77 3.67 18.17 -15.67
N VAL A 78 4.43 17.96 -14.60
CA VAL A 78 5.88 17.67 -14.64
C VAL A 78 6.08 16.24 -14.12
N LEU A 79 6.95 15.48 -14.76
CA LEU A 79 7.36 14.16 -14.32
C LEU A 79 8.75 14.24 -13.73
N GLY A 80 8.91 13.70 -12.52
CA GLY A 80 10.18 13.67 -11.78
C GLY A 80 10.65 12.25 -11.53
N HIS A 81 11.96 12.06 -11.55
CA HIS A 81 12.61 10.87 -10.99
C HIS A 81 13.94 11.27 -10.34
N MET A 82 14.27 10.65 -9.21
CA MET A 82 15.51 10.92 -8.49
C MET A 82 16.31 9.63 -8.27
N SER A 83 17.64 9.73 -8.34
CA SER A 83 18.55 8.63 -7.99
C SER A 83 19.15 8.75 -6.58
N HIS A 84 18.82 9.81 -5.84
CA HIS A 84 19.20 9.97 -4.44
C HIS A 84 18.69 8.79 -3.62
N ARG A 85 19.49 8.35 -2.64
CA ARG A 85 19.05 7.35 -1.66
C ARG A 85 18.87 8.05 -0.34
N LEU A 86 17.62 8.25 0.04
CA LEU A 86 17.26 8.91 1.29
C LEU A 86 16.78 7.86 2.30
N ALA A 87 17.11 8.07 3.57
CA ALA A 87 16.59 7.29 4.68
C ALA A 87 15.97 8.23 5.71
N PHE A 88 14.71 8.00 6.03
CA PHE A 88 14.03 8.74 7.10
C PHE A 88 14.30 8.07 8.45
N ASP A 89 14.98 8.77 9.34
CA ASP A 89 15.13 8.36 10.73
C ASP A 89 13.96 8.90 11.57
N ARG A 90 13.09 7.97 11.98
CA ARG A 90 11.91 8.27 12.80
C ARG A 90 12.27 8.70 14.23
N ARG A 91 13.42 8.28 14.76
CA ARG A 91 13.80 8.60 16.15
C ARG A 91 14.15 10.07 16.29
N THR A 92 14.83 10.59 15.29
CA THR A 92 15.30 11.99 15.23
C THR A 92 14.39 12.86 14.37
N ASN A 93 13.39 12.27 13.68
CA ASN A 93 12.53 12.95 12.71
C ASN A 93 13.35 13.69 11.64
N SER A 94 14.42 13.05 11.16
CA SER A 94 15.36 13.64 10.21
C SER A 94 15.53 12.76 8.98
N VAL A 95 15.80 13.38 7.82
CA VAL A 95 16.18 12.65 6.61
C VAL A 95 17.70 12.60 6.52
N ARG A 96 18.25 11.41 6.32
CA ARG A 96 19.68 11.19 6.04
C ARG A 96 19.85 10.82 4.57
N GLU A 97 20.74 11.51 3.88
CA GLU A 97 21.18 11.09 2.56
C GLU A 97 22.20 9.95 2.70
N LEU A 98 21.87 8.79 2.14
CA LEU A 98 22.75 7.61 2.09
C LEU A 98 23.63 7.61 0.85
N ARG A 99 23.14 8.19 -0.25
CA ARG A 99 23.89 8.31 -1.50
C ARG A 99 23.39 9.54 -2.26
N TYR A 100 24.34 10.40 -2.59
CA TYR A 100 24.12 11.53 -3.48
C TYR A 100 23.76 11.08 -4.89
N GLY A 101 22.77 11.74 -5.49
CA GLY A 101 22.24 11.40 -6.79
C GLY A 101 22.02 12.62 -7.67
N MET A 102 21.07 12.48 -8.57
CA MET A 102 20.56 13.55 -9.40
C MET A 102 19.04 13.40 -9.52
N THR A 103 18.37 14.53 -9.72
CA THR A 103 16.95 14.59 -10.02
C THR A 103 16.78 15.00 -11.48
N GLN A 104 15.98 14.23 -12.22
CA GLN A 104 15.62 14.57 -13.60
C GLN A 104 14.14 14.87 -13.68
N LEU A 105 13.84 16.00 -14.31
CA LEU A 105 12.50 16.47 -14.58
C LEU A 105 12.25 16.45 -16.09
N THR A 106 11.00 16.22 -16.47
CA THR A 106 10.55 16.36 -17.85
C THR A 106 9.10 16.81 -17.87
N PHE A 107 8.67 17.46 -18.95
CA PHE A 107 7.27 17.86 -19.08
C PHE A 107 6.40 16.65 -19.43
N GLY A 108 5.31 16.46 -18.69
CA GLY A 108 4.32 15.40 -18.94
C GLY A 108 3.41 15.68 -20.13
N ASP A 109 3.51 16.87 -20.71
CA ASP A 109 2.71 17.38 -21.84
C ASP A 109 3.49 17.43 -23.16
N SER A 110 4.48 16.56 -23.35
CA SER A 110 5.39 16.57 -24.52
C SER A 110 4.68 16.55 -25.89
N GLY A 111 3.42 16.11 -25.97
CA GLY A 111 2.58 16.18 -27.18
C GLY A 111 1.62 17.37 -27.30
N ARG A 112 1.52 18.24 -26.28
CA ARG A 112 0.63 19.42 -26.22
C ARG A 112 1.36 20.72 -25.85
N LEU A 113 2.69 20.70 -25.84
CA LEU A 113 3.52 21.90 -25.71
C LEU A 113 3.34 22.76 -26.97
N GLY A 114 2.34 23.64 -26.94
CA GLY A 114 2.06 24.55 -28.04
C GLY A 114 0.73 25.30 -27.96
N GLU A 115 -0.25 24.82 -27.18
CA GLU A 115 -1.59 25.41 -27.17
C GLU A 115 -1.85 26.38 -26.01
N ASP A 116 -1.13 26.27 -24.87
CA ASP A 116 -1.35 27.11 -23.67
C ASP A 116 -0.05 27.71 -23.12
N VAL A 117 0.13 29.02 -23.29
CA VAL A 117 1.29 29.79 -22.78
C VAL A 117 1.32 29.80 -21.25
N GLU A 118 0.18 29.97 -20.58
CA GLU A 118 0.06 30.02 -19.11
C GLU A 118 0.49 28.71 -18.42
N LYS A 119 0.13 27.55 -19.03
CA LYS A 119 0.54 26.22 -18.52
C LYS A 119 2.04 26.00 -18.66
N THR A 120 2.63 26.58 -19.70
CA THR A 120 4.07 26.49 -19.96
C THR A 120 4.86 27.30 -18.93
N GLU A 121 4.38 28.50 -18.55
CA GLU A 121 5.01 29.35 -17.55
C GLU A 121 5.02 28.72 -16.15
N SER A 122 3.87 28.18 -15.70
CA SER A 122 3.76 27.54 -14.39
C SER A 122 4.71 26.33 -14.25
N CYS A 123 4.84 25.54 -15.32
CA CYS A 123 5.80 24.43 -15.41
C CYS A 123 7.26 24.91 -15.30
N ILE A 124 7.61 26.01 -15.97
CA ILE A 124 8.97 26.57 -15.94
C ILE A 124 9.30 27.07 -14.54
N ASN A 125 8.37 27.79 -13.90
CA ASN A 125 8.56 28.29 -12.53
C ASN A 125 8.82 27.14 -11.54
N PHE A 126 8.09 26.03 -11.67
CA PHE A 126 8.34 24.84 -10.85
C PHE A 126 9.74 24.25 -11.09
N VAL A 127 10.14 24.11 -12.35
CA VAL A 127 11.46 23.58 -12.71
C VAL A 127 12.60 24.46 -12.17
N GLN A 128 12.47 25.79 -12.28
CA GLN A 128 13.43 26.74 -11.74
C GLN A 128 13.53 26.60 -10.21
N THR A 129 12.40 26.52 -9.52
CA THR A 129 12.35 26.31 -8.06
C THR A 129 13.10 25.03 -7.67
N MET A 130 12.93 23.95 -8.42
CA MET A 130 13.65 22.68 -8.19
C MET A 130 15.14 22.75 -8.52
N GLN A 131 15.55 23.58 -9.48
CA GLN A 131 16.95 23.78 -9.86
C GLN A 131 17.71 24.67 -8.87
N ASP A 132 17.03 25.61 -8.22
CA ASP A 132 17.60 26.46 -7.17
C ASP A 132 17.99 25.66 -5.92
N VAL A 133 17.32 24.53 -5.68
CA VAL A 133 17.66 23.59 -4.60
C VAL A 133 18.86 22.74 -4.99
N LYS A 134 20.06 23.24 -4.66
CA LYS A 134 21.36 22.61 -4.99
C LYS A 134 21.48 21.14 -4.53
N ASP A 135 20.91 20.82 -3.37
CA ASP A 135 20.99 19.47 -2.78
C ASP A 135 20.26 18.41 -3.62
N LEU A 136 19.25 18.79 -4.41
CA LEU A 136 18.49 17.87 -5.25
C LEU A 136 19.14 17.62 -6.61
N ASN A 137 20.14 18.41 -6.99
CA ASN A 137 20.86 18.28 -8.26
C ASN A 137 19.91 18.07 -9.44
N SER A 138 18.94 18.98 -9.56
CA SER A 138 17.83 18.87 -10.49
C SER A 138 18.21 19.35 -11.89
N SER A 139 17.80 18.61 -12.92
CA SER A 139 17.99 18.99 -14.32
C SER A 139 16.71 18.75 -15.12
N LEU A 140 16.38 19.67 -16.04
CA LEU A 140 15.30 19.48 -17.00
C LEU A 140 15.84 18.75 -18.22
N THR A 141 15.16 17.68 -18.62
CA THR A 141 15.58 16.82 -19.72
C THR A 141 14.41 16.52 -20.66
N PRO A 142 14.69 16.27 -21.95
CA PRO A 142 13.70 15.72 -22.87
C PRO A 142 13.13 14.38 -22.36
N PHE A 143 11.92 14.05 -22.80
CA PHE A 143 11.19 12.88 -22.29
C PHE A 143 11.96 11.57 -22.49
N ASP A 144 12.64 11.40 -23.62
CA ASP A 144 13.43 10.19 -23.93
C ASP A 144 14.64 10.03 -22.99
N GLN A 145 15.31 11.14 -22.65
CA GLN A 145 16.42 11.15 -21.70
C GLN A 145 15.95 10.87 -20.27
N TRP A 146 14.82 11.47 -19.86
CA TRP A 146 14.20 11.16 -18.57
C TRP A 146 13.76 9.68 -18.49
N LEU A 147 13.16 9.16 -19.56
CA LEU A 147 12.76 7.78 -19.65
C LEU A 147 13.98 6.86 -19.58
N ARG A 148 15.10 7.19 -20.24
CA ARG A 148 16.37 6.46 -20.11
C ARG A 148 16.86 6.37 -18.66
N PHE A 149 16.62 7.41 -17.86
CA PHE A 149 17.02 7.47 -16.47
C PHE A 149 16.09 6.69 -15.55
N LYS A 150 14.78 6.73 -15.77
CA LYS A 150 13.77 6.04 -14.96
C LYS A 150 13.59 4.57 -15.33
N LEU A 151 13.69 4.21 -16.60
CA LEU A 151 13.39 2.87 -17.09
C LEU A 151 14.24 1.76 -16.44
N PRO A 152 15.57 1.91 -16.19
CA PRO A 152 16.36 0.86 -15.56
C PRO A 152 15.87 0.44 -14.17
N SER A 153 15.39 1.38 -13.34
CA SER A 153 14.85 1.06 -12.00
C SER A 153 13.51 0.33 -12.12
N VAL A 154 12.64 0.78 -13.01
CA VAL A 154 11.32 0.16 -13.24
C VAL A 154 11.45 -1.26 -13.81
N ILE A 155 12.38 -1.49 -14.75
CA ILE A 155 12.65 -2.83 -15.29
C ILE A 155 13.19 -3.74 -14.18
N LEU A 156 14.16 -3.26 -13.38
CA LEU A 156 14.71 -4.03 -12.25
C LEU A 156 13.59 -4.50 -11.32
N ASP A 157 12.75 -3.57 -10.87
CA ASP A 157 11.71 -3.89 -9.89
C ASP A 157 10.62 -4.78 -10.51
N SER A 158 10.30 -4.64 -11.80
CA SER A 158 9.32 -5.50 -12.50
C SER A 158 9.81 -6.93 -12.73
N VAL A 159 11.13 -7.16 -12.77
CA VAL A 159 11.73 -8.48 -13.01
C VAL A 159 12.09 -9.17 -11.70
N VAL A 160 12.73 -8.43 -10.78
CA VAL A 160 13.37 -9.01 -9.58
C VAL A 160 12.38 -9.17 -8.45
N GLU A 161 11.61 -8.12 -8.11
CA GLU A 161 10.71 -8.13 -6.95
C GLU A 161 9.68 -9.26 -7.02
N PRO A 162 8.97 -9.48 -8.16
CA PRO A 162 7.96 -10.52 -8.23
C PRO A 162 8.53 -11.93 -8.10
N VAL A 163 9.74 -12.18 -8.62
CA VAL A 163 10.40 -13.49 -8.51
C VAL A 163 10.81 -13.77 -7.07
N CYS A 164 11.32 -12.78 -6.34
CA CYS A 164 11.58 -12.89 -4.90
C CYS A 164 10.31 -13.26 -4.12
N VAL A 165 9.18 -12.62 -4.42
CA VAL A 165 7.89 -12.89 -3.76
C VAL A 165 7.37 -14.29 -4.06
N LEU A 166 7.46 -14.72 -5.31
CA LEU A 166 6.94 -16.02 -5.73
C LEU A 166 7.72 -17.16 -5.07
N LEU A 167 9.04 -17.08 -5.13
CA LEU A 167 9.93 -18.12 -4.64
C LEU A 167 10.25 -18.00 -3.14
N GLU A 168 9.83 -16.90 -2.50
CA GLU A 168 10.06 -16.62 -1.08
C GLU A 168 11.55 -16.66 -0.71
N ILE A 169 12.40 -16.16 -1.63
CA ILE A 169 13.85 -16.09 -1.47
C ILE A 169 14.34 -14.64 -1.38
N PRO A 170 15.43 -14.37 -0.64
CA PRO A 170 16.11 -13.08 -0.66
C PRO A 170 16.88 -12.89 -1.98
N TYR A 171 17.35 -11.66 -2.23
CA TYR A 171 18.11 -11.31 -3.44
C TYR A 171 19.34 -12.20 -3.67
N ALA A 172 20.07 -12.56 -2.61
CA ALA A 172 21.22 -13.49 -2.69
C ALA A 172 20.85 -14.87 -3.26
N GLY A 173 19.61 -15.32 -3.03
CA GLY A 173 19.12 -16.63 -3.49
C GLY A 173 18.83 -16.70 -4.99
N LEU A 174 18.60 -15.56 -5.64
CA LEU A 174 18.20 -15.52 -7.06
C LEU A 174 19.27 -16.13 -7.98
N HIS A 175 20.53 -15.80 -7.77
CA HIS A 175 21.65 -16.27 -8.62
C HIS A 175 21.94 -17.75 -8.50
N ARG A 176 21.67 -18.32 -7.33
CA ARG A 176 21.89 -19.75 -7.06
C ARG A 176 20.74 -20.62 -7.57
N ASN A 177 19.62 -20.02 -7.99
CA ASN A 177 18.43 -20.73 -8.44
C ASN A 177 18.25 -20.60 -9.97
N PRO A 178 18.55 -21.65 -10.76
CA PRO A 178 18.41 -21.61 -12.22
C PRO A 178 16.96 -21.37 -12.70
N ALA A 179 15.96 -21.80 -11.94
CA ALA A 179 14.56 -21.55 -12.28
C ALA A 179 14.21 -20.06 -12.09
N ALA A 180 14.71 -19.44 -11.01
CA ALA A 180 14.57 -17.99 -10.79
C ALA A 180 15.20 -17.19 -11.93
N GLN A 181 16.41 -17.57 -12.36
CA GLN A 181 17.09 -16.94 -13.49
C GLN A 181 16.29 -17.05 -14.79
N ARG A 182 15.73 -18.24 -15.08
CA ARG A 182 14.87 -18.42 -16.26
C ARG A 182 13.59 -17.59 -16.19
N MET A 183 12.95 -17.50 -15.02
CA MET A 183 11.77 -16.65 -14.83
C MET A 183 12.10 -15.18 -15.06
N MET A 184 13.18 -14.68 -14.45
CA MET A 184 13.64 -13.30 -14.66
C MET A 184 13.95 -13.02 -16.12
N GLN A 185 14.61 -13.95 -16.81
CA GLN A 185 14.92 -13.82 -18.23
C GLN A 185 13.63 -13.72 -19.08
N ARG A 186 12.62 -14.56 -18.84
CA ARG A 186 11.35 -14.53 -19.58
C ARG A 186 10.56 -13.23 -19.36
N LEU A 187 10.53 -12.74 -18.13
CA LEU A 187 9.90 -11.44 -17.81
C LEU A 187 10.62 -10.30 -18.52
N LEU A 188 11.95 -10.31 -18.46
CA LEU A 188 12.80 -9.31 -19.08
C LEU A 188 12.64 -9.30 -20.60
N ASP A 189 12.56 -10.47 -21.25
CA ASP A 189 12.42 -10.58 -22.71
C ASP A 189 11.12 -9.94 -23.21
N GLU A 190 9.99 -10.18 -22.53
CA GLU A 190 8.72 -9.52 -22.84
C GLU A 190 8.78 -8.01 -22.62
N ILE A 191 9.39 -7.56 -21.51
CA ILE A 191 9.55 -6.13 -21.23
C ILE A 191 10.41 -5.48 -22.29
N ILE A 192 11.55 -6.08 -22.66
CA ILE A 192 12.45 -5.60 -23.72
C ILE A 192 11.69 -5.48 -25.04
N LEU A 193 10.87 -6.48 -25.40
CA LEU A 193 10.09 -6.46 -26.63
C LEU A 193 9.09 -5.29 -26.67
N VAL A 194 8.37 -5.05 -25.56
CA VAL A 194 7.45 -3.91 -25.45
C VAL A 194 8.21 -2.60 -25.57
N VAL A 195 9.31 -2.46 -24.84
CA VAL A 195 10.08 -1.24 -24.79
C VAL A 195 10.76 -0.93 -26.13
N ASP A 196 11.25 -1.93 -26.86
CA ASP A 196 11.90 -1.75 -28.17
C ASP A 196 10.92 -1.25 -29.25
N ASN A 197 9.62 -1.48 -29.07
CA ASN A 197 8.55 -1.03 -29.98
C ASN A 197 7.82 0.23 -29.47
N MET A 198 8.30 0.88 -28.41
CA MET A 198 7.71 2.13 -27.94
C MET A 198 8.17 3.31 -28.82
N PRO A 199 7.24 4.11 -29.40
CA PRO A 199 7.58 5.28 -30.22
C PRO A 199 8.40 6.32 -29.45
N GLU A 200 8.24 6.40 -28.13
CA GLU A 200 9.00 7.31 -27.26
C GLU A 200 10.51 7.02 -27.24
N ILE A 201 10.93 5.85 -27.73
CA ILE A 201 12.31 5.37 -27.71
C ILE A 201 12.93 5.34 -29.12
N GLU A 202 12.14 5.54 -30.18
CA GLU A 202 12.63 5.53 -31.57
C GLU A 202 13.78 6.52 -31.79
N GLY A 203 13.69 7.73 -31.22
CA GLY A 203 14.73 8.75 -31.33
C GLY A 203 15.99 8.50 -30.50
N SER A 204 15.94 7.61 -29.50
CA SER A 204 17.01 7.49 -28.49
C SER A 204 17.87 6.24 -28.70
N ALA A 205 18.95 6.39 -29.47
CA ALA A 205 19.92 5.30 -29.71
C ALA A 205 20.49 4.74 -28.40
N ALA A 206 20.72 5.59 -27.40
CA ALA A 206 21.29 5.18 -26.12
C ALA A 206 20.36 4.26 -25.30
N VAL A 207 19.04 4.46 -25.40
CA VAL A 207 18.05 3.58 -24.75
C VAL A 207 18.00 2.25 -25.47
N ARG A 208 17.99 2.26 -26.81
CA ARG A 208 18.05 1.03 -27.62
C ARG A 208 19.33 0.23 -27.35
N ASP A 209 20.47 0.89 -27.24
CA ASP A 209 21.76 0.24 -26.89
C ASP A 209 21.73 -0.37 -25.48
N PHE A 210 21.10 0.32 -24.53
CA PHE A 210 20.92 -0.21 -23.18
C PHE A 210 20.08 -1.49 -23.19
N ILE A 211 18.96 -1.48 -23.93
CA ILE A 211 17.96 -2.56 -23.99
C ILE A 211 18.43 -3.76 -24.80
N ARG A 212 18.92 -3.54 -26.02
CA ARG A 212 19.29 -4.60 -26.97
C ARG A 212 20.58 -5.33 -26.58
N GLY A 213 21.41 -4.72 -25.74
CA GLY A 213 22.66 -5.30 -25.26
C GLY A 213 22.53 -6.09 -23.96
N ASN A 214 23.66 -6.64 -23.50
CA ASN A 214 23.76 -7.26 -22.17
C ASN A 214 23.75 -6.24 -21.00
N ARG A 215 23.63 -4.94 -21.28
CA ARG A 215 23.70 -3.88 -20.27
C ARG A 215 22.56 -3.96 -19.27
N VAL A 216 21.32 -4.23 -19.69
CA VAL A 216 20.20 -4.41 -18.75
C VAL A 216 20.46 -5.59 -17.81
N LYS A 217 20.91 -6.72 -18.36
CA LYS A 217 21.22 -7.93 -17.57
C LYS A 217 22.33 -7.67 -16.55
N GLN A 218 23.40 -7.00 -16.98
CA GLN A 218 24.50 -6.59 -16.11
C GLN A 218 24.04 -5.61 -15.02
N TYR A 219 23.18 -4.65 -15.37
CA TYR A 219 22.59 -3.70 -14.42
C TYR A 219 21.76 -4.43 -13.36
N ILE A 220 20.87 -5.35 -13.78
CA ILE A 220 20.05 -6.17 -12.89
C ILE A 220 20.94 -6.99 -11.95
N TYR A 221 21.92 -7.72 -12.50
CA TYR A 221 22.86 -8.52 -11.71
C TYR A 221 23.61 -7.68 -10.67
N SER A 222 24.19 -6.55 -11.08
CA SER A 222 24.91 -5.63 -10.20
C SER A 222 24.02 -5.11 -9.07
N ARG A 223 22.76 -4.78 -9.37
CA ARG A 223 21.80 -4.30 -8.37
C ARG A 223 21.37 -5.39 -7.39
N ILE A 224 21.16 -6.61 -7.85
CA ILE A 224 20.85 -7.74 -6.96
C ILE A 224 22.05 -8.01 -6.04
N MET A 225 23.28 -7.97 -6.55
CA MET A 225 24.51 -8.12 -5.75
C MET A 225 24.65 -7.02 -4.70
N ALA A 226 24.40 -5.76 -5.07
CA ALA A 226 24.42 -4.62 -4.15
C ALA A 226 23.33 -4.71 -3.06
N ARG A 227 22.26 -5.49 -3.29
CA ARG A 227 21.16 -5.72 -2.35
C ARG A 227 21.19 -7.14 -1.74
N ARG A 228 22.30 -7.88 -1.85
CA ARG A 228 22.36 -9.32 -1.48
C ARG A 228 21.88 -9.63 -0.05
N SER A 229 22.17 -8.74 0.91
CA SER A 229 21.80 -8.89 2.32
C SER A 229 20.39 -8.35 2.64
N ALA A 230 19.77 -7.63 1.72
CA ALA A 230 18.44 -7.08 1.90
C ALA A 230 17.35 -8.11 1.57
N THR A 231 16.13 -7.84 2.04
CA THR A 231 14.92 -8.58 1.66
C THR A 231 14.14 -7.81 0.61
N SER A 232 13.38 -8.50 -0.23
CA SER A 232 12.48 -7.86 -1.20
C SER A 232 11.50 -6.90 -0.53
N ASP A 233 11.42 -5.70 -1.07
CA ASP A 233 10.51 -4.65 -0.61
C ASP A 233 9.06 -5.04 -0.87
N LEU A 234 8.78 -5.60 -2.05
CA LEU A 234 7.46 -6.11 -2.41
C LEU A 234 7.02 -7.28 -1.51
N ALA A 235 7.94 -8.21 -1.20
CA ALA A 235 7.66 -9.30 -0.28
C ALA A 235 7.33 -8.81 1.13
N ARG A 236 8.05 -7.78 1.60
CA ARG A 236 7.77 -7.12 2.87
C ARG A 236 6.40 -6.41 2.85
N GLN A 237 6.06 -5.70 1.77
CA GLN A 237 4.75 -5.07 1.62
C GLN A 237 3.62 -6.11 1.71
N ILE A 238 3.72 -7.20 0.93
CA ILE A 238 2.72 -8.25 0.89
C ILE A 238 2.56 -8.94 2.25
N LYS A 239 3.66 -9.31 2.89
CA LYS A 239 3.65 -9.93 4.23
C LYS A 239 2.91 -9.08 5.26
N ASN A 240 2.94 -7.76 5.09
CA ASN A 240 2.36 -6.79 6.00
C ASN A 240 0.97 -6.32 5.57
N GLY A 241 0.41 -6.84 4.46
CA GLY A 241 -0.87 -6.41 3.91
C GLY A 241 -0.87 -4.97 3.42
N LEU A 242 0.32 -4.44 3.06
CA LEU A 242 0.47 -3.10 2.52
C LEU A 242 0.21 -3.11 1.01
N PRO A 243 -0.40 -2.04 0.47
CA PRO A 243 -0.67 -1.93 -0.96
C PRO A 243 0.63 -1.97 -1.78
N THR A 244 0.53 -2.37 -3.05
CA THR A 244 1.70 -2.64 -3.92
C THR A 244 1.60 -1.88 -5.24
N ASP A 245 2.74 -1.54 -5.85
CA ASP A 245 2.80 -0.82 -7.14
C ASP A 245 2.87 -1.74 -8.37
N ILE A 246 2.47 -3.01 -8.23
CA ILE A 246 2.61 -4.00 -9.31
C ILE A 246 1.91 -3.57 -10.61
N ASP A 247 0.86 -2.76 -10.51
CA ASP A 247 0.11 -2.21 -11.65
C ASP A 247 0.82 -1.04 -12.37
N TYR A 248 1.77 -0.38 -11.72
CA TYR A 248 2.65 0.66 -12.30
C TYR A 248 4.03 0.12 -12.69
N LEU A 249 4.34 -1.11 -12.27
CA LEU A 249 5.50 -1.89 -12.68
C LEU A 249 5.11 -2.80 -13.86
N ASN A 250 4.90 -4.10 -13.61
CA ASN A 250 4.48 -5.05 -14.65
C ASN A 250 3.18 -4.62 -15.35
N GLY A 251 2.23 -4.03 -14.62
CA GLY A 251 0.98 -3.52 -15.20
C GLY A 251 1.19 -2.46 -16.28
N PHE A 252 2.22 -1.61 -16.18
CA PHE A 252 2.57 -0.64 -17.21
C PHE A 252 2.95 -1.35 -18.51
N PHE A 253 3.90 -2.29 -18.45
CA PHE A 253 4.35 -3.02 -19.64
C PHE A 253 3.24 -3.86 -20.28
N ILE A 254 2.34 -4.43 -19.47
CA ILE A 254 1.17 -5.15 -19.99
C ILE A 254 0.22 -4.22 -20.75
N ARG A 255 -0.09 -3.05 -20.19
CA ARG A 255 -0.95 -2.06 -20.87
C ARG A 255 -0.30 -1.57 -22.16
N ARG A 256 1.01 -1.28 -22.12
CA ARG A 256 1.75 -0.80 -23.28
C ARG A 256 1.87 -1.87 -24.37
N GLY A 257 2.17 -3.12 -23.99
CA GLY A 257 2.18 -4.25 -24.92
C GLY A 257 0.85 -4.40 -25.66
N ARG A 258 -0.28 -4.33 -24.94
CA ARG A 258 -1.62 -4.36 -25.57
C ARG A 258 -1.85 -3.23 -26.57
N GLN A 259 -1.40 -2.02 -26.28
CA GLN A 259 -1.52 -0.88 -27.21
C GLN A 259 -0.68 -1.07 -28.48
N LEU A 260 0.45 -1.77 -28.37
CA LEU A 260 1.35 -2.08 -29.48
C LEU A 260 1.02 -3.41 -30.18
N GLY A 261 -0.01 -4.14 -29.74
CA GLY A 261 -0.34 -5.47 -30.26
C GLY A 261 0.67 -6.57 -29.86
N ILE A 262 1.45 -6.36 -28.81
CA ILE A 262 2.46 -7.28 -28.28
C ILE A 262 1.90 -8.01 -27.05
N GLU A 263 1.87 -9.34 -27.12
CA GLU A 263 1.47 -10.17 -25.98
C GLU A 263 2.57 -10.26 -24.91
N THR A 264 2.16 -10.17 -23.65
CA THR A 264 3.05 -10.24 -22.47
C THR A 264 2.55 -11.27 -21.46
N PRO A 265 2.40 -12.55 -21.84
CA PRO A 265 1.75 -13.56 -21.01
C PRO A 265 2.48 -13.83 -19.69
N THR A 266 3.81 -13.81 -19.67
CA THR A 266 4.61 -14.03 -18.46
C THR A 266 4.44 -12.89 -17.47
N ASN A 267 4.52 -11.65 -17.95
CA ASN A 267 4.28 -10.46 -17.12
C ASN A 267 2.83 -10.41 -16.62
N PHE A 268 1.87 -10.78 -17.47
CA PHE A 268 0.47 -10.88 -17.09
C PHE A 268 0.27 -11.89 -15.95
N MET A 269 0.80 -13.12 -16.12
CA MET A 269 0.70 -14.18 -15.13
C MET A 269 1.36 -13.78 -13.81
N ILE A 270 2.57 -13.19 -13.85
CA ILE A 270 3.26 -12.86 -12.61
C ILE A 270 2.53 -11.76 -11.84
N ARG A 271 2.00 -10.74 -12.51
CA ARG A 271 1.19 -9.70 -11.87
C ARG A 271 -0.01 -10.32 -11.13
N ASP A 272 -0.72 -11.25 -11.75
CA ASP A 272 -1.88 -11.89 -11.13
C ASP A 272 -1.50 -12.77 -9.95
N MET A 273 -0.38 -13.49 -10.05
CA MET A 273 0.13 -14.27 -8.93
C MET A 273 0.53 -13.38 -7.74
N ILE A 274 1.12 -12.20 -8.01
CA ILE A 274 1.44 -11.23 -6.97
C ILE A 274 0.16 -10.69 -6.32
N LYS A 275 -0.85 -10.32 -7.11
CA LYS A 275 -2.16 -9.90 -6.59
C LYS A 275 -2.82 -10.99 -5.74
N ALA A 276 -2.79 -12.25 -6.20
CA ALA A 276 -3.31 -13.39 -5.46
C ALA A 276 -2.58 -13.61 -4.14
N LYS A 277 -1.23 -13.60 -4.15
CA LYS A 277 -0.43 -13.70 -2.91
C LYS A 277 -0.72 -12.54 -1.95
N HIS A 278 -0.92 -11.33 -2.46
CA HIS A 278 -1.29 -10.17 -1.66
C HIS A 278 -2.64 -10.36 -0.97
N SER A 279 -3.68 -10.75 -1.72
CA SER A 279 -5.01 -11.02 -1.15
C SER A 279 -4.96 -12.12 -0.08
N LEU A 280 -4.26 -13.22 -0.35
CA LEU A 280 -4.07 -14.30 0.62
C LEU A 280 -3.34 -13.84 1.89
N ALA A 281 -2.35 -12.95 1.76
CA ALA A 281 -1.64 -12.39 2.90
C ALA A 281 -2.55 -11.50 3.75
N ILE A 282 -3.38 -10.67 3.12
CA ILE A 282 -4.40 -9.86 3.82
C ILE A 282 -5.39 -10.76 4.58
N GLU A 283 -5.91 -11.82 3.94
CA GLU A 283 -6.81 -12.78 4.59
C GLU A 283 -6.17 -13.47 5.79
N ARG A 284 -4.89 -13.87 5.69
CA ARG A 284 -4.12 -14.44 6.80
C ARG A 284 -3.92 -13.46 7.94
N LEU A 285 -3.67 -12.18 7.65
CA LEU A 285 -3.52 -11.15 8.67
C LEU A 285 -4.85 -10.89 9.39
N ASN A 286 -5.95 -10.83 8.64
CA ASN A 286 -7.29 -10.65 9.18
C ASN A 286 -7.74 -11.85 10.03
N SER A 287 -7.37 -13.08 9.64
CA SER A 287 -7.68 -14.30 10.39
C SER A 287 -6.79 -14.52 11.62
N TYR A 288 -5.71 -13.76 11.81
CA TYR A 288 -4.88 -13.79 13.02
C TYR A 288 -5.44 -12.92 14.16
N ILE A 289 -6.28 -11.92 13.82
CA ILE A 289 -6.92 -11.00 14.77
C ILE A 289 -8.01 -11.64 15.68
N PRO A 290 -8.64 -12.80 15.40
CA PRO A 290 -9.63 -13.42 16.31
C PRO A 290 -9.02 -14.25 17.45
N ILE A 291 -7.84 -14.86 17.33
CA ILE A 291 -7.36 -15.81 18.36
C ILE A 291 -6.76 -15.08 19.56
N ARG A 292 -6.04 -13.98 19.35
CA ARG A 292 -5.40 -13.26 20.45
C ARG A 292 -6.40 -12.45 21.27
N LYS A 293 -7.41 -11.83 20.63
CA LYS A 293 -8.54 -11.21 21.32
C LYS A 293 -9.39 -12.25 22.03
N ALA A 294 -9.81 -13.32 21.36
CA ALA A 294 -10.61 -14.37 21.99
C ALA A 294 -9.86 -15.08 23.12
N ARG A 295 -8.54 -15.31 23.01
CA ARG A 295 -7.73 -15.93 24.08
C ARG A 295 -7.44 -14.97 25.23
N LEU A 296 -7.27 -13.67 24.96
CA LEU A 296 -7.12 -12.64 26.00
C LEU A 296 -8.46 -12.38 26.71
N GLU A 297 -9.58 -12.43 25.99
CA GLU A 297 -10.93 -12.38 26.55
C GLU A 297 -11.24 -13.64 27.34
N GLN A 298 -10.87 -14.84 26.87
CA GLN A 298 -10.95 -16.07 27.66
C GLN A 298 -10.08 -16.01 28.92
N LEU A 299 -8.85 -15.47 28.84
CA LEU A 299 -7.98 -15.29 30.01
C LEU A 299 -8.51 -14.22 30.97
N LYS A 300 -9.15 -13.16 30.46
CA LYS A 300 -9.84 -12.15 31.29
C LYS A 300 -11.10 -12.71 31.93
N ALA A 301 -11.86 -13.55 31.22
CA ALA A 301 -13.03 -14.26 31.73
C ALA A 301 -12.65 -15.34 32.76
N GLN A 302 -11.46 -15.94 32.63
CA GLN A 302 -10.95 -16.96 33.55
C GLN A 302 -10.13 -16.37 34.71
N GLY A 303 -9.78 -15.08 34.66
CA GLY A 303 -8.97 -14.37 35.66
C GLY A 303 -9.76 -13.76 36.83
N GLY A 304 -11.08 -13.97 36.90
CA GLY A 304 -11.95 -13.47 37.96
C GLY A 304 -12.58 -14.59 38.79
N GLY A 305 -11.80 -15.36 39.54
CA GLY A 305 -12.34 -16.37 40.44
C GLY A 305 -11.26 -17.26 41.07
N ALA A 306 -10.96 -17.03 42.35
CA ALA A 306 -10.02 -17.84 43.11
C ALA A 306 -10.59 -19.23 43.44
N SER A 307 -9.71 -20.24 43.37
CA SER A 307 -9.69 -21.50 44.15
C SER A 307 -10.90 -22.45 44.12
N ARG A 308 -10.75 -23.59 43.40
CA ARG A 308 -10.91 -24.97 43.93
C ARG A 308 -10.90 -26.04 42.80
N GLY A 309 -10.11 -27.09 43.00
CA GLY A 309 -10.54 -28.48 42.75
C GLY A 309 -10.54 -29.04 41.31
N ASN A 310 -9.51 -29.83 41.01
CA ASN A 310 -9.54 -31.16 40.37
C ASN A 310 -10.73 -31.57 39.46
N GLY A 311 -10.45 -31.87 38.19
CA GLY A 311 -11.32 -32.67 37.30
C GLY A 311 -11.51 -32.07 35.91
N GLY A 312 -10.78 -32.57 34.91
CA GLY A 312 -11.02 -32.20 33.50
C GLY A 312 -12.27 -32.89 32.93
N PRO A 313 -13.10 -32.21 32.12
CA PRO A 313 -14.17 -32.87 31.38
C PRO A 313 -13.85 -33.03 29.89
N SER A 314 -14.23 -34.20 29.42
CA SER A 314 -14.23 -34.69 28.05
C SER A 314 -15.04 -33.80 27.09
N GLY A 315 -14.56 -33.66 25.85
CA GLY A 315 -15.06 -32.74 24.83
C GLY A 315 -16.49 -32.93 24.31
N GLN A 316 -17.31 -33.84 24.86
CA GLN A 316 -18.72 -34.02 24.46
C GLN A 316 -19.72 -33.20 25.29
N ASP A 317 -19.38 -32.84 26.53
CA ASP A 317 -20.27 -32.04 27.38
C ASP A 317 -20.23 -30.54 27.03
N GLY A 318 -19.11 -30.07 26.48
CA GLY A 318 -18.94 -28.66 26.09
C GLY A 318 -19.79 -28.25 24.88
N GLU A 319 -20.02 -29.15 23.92
CA GLU A 319 -20.87 -28.87 22.75
C GLU A 319 -22.36 -28.84 23.13
N ARG A 320 -22.81 -29.76 23.99
CA ARG A 320 -24.19 -29.75 24.51
C ARG A 320 -24.47 -28.52 25.38
N GLN A 321 -23.51 -28.10 26.20
CA GLN A 321 -23.65 -26.87 26.99
C GLN A 321 -23.70 -25.61 26.11
N ARG A 322 -22.90 -25.54 25.03
CA ARG A 322 -22.96 -24.42 24.07
C ARG A 322 -24.29 -24.36 23.35
N GLN A 323 -24.82 -25.49 22.88
CA GLN A 323 -26.13 -25.53 22.23
C GLN A 323 -27.25 -25.09 23.17
N GLN A 324 -27.26 -25.57 24.41
CA GLN A 324 -28.24 -25.14 25.41
C GLN A 324 -28.12 -23.65 25.75
N ALA A 325 -26.89 -23.12 25.82
CA ALA A 325 -26.67 -21.71 26.08
C ALA A 325 -27.15 -20.82 24.91
N ASP A 326 -26.93 -21.26 23.67
CA ASP A 326 -27.36 -20.53 22.48
C ASP A 326 -28.89 -20.56 22.30
N GLU A 327 -29.53 -21.70 22.59
CA GLU A 327 -30.99 -21.83 22.60
C GLU A 327 -31.64 -20.94 23.67
N ALA A 328 -31.09 -20.93 24.89
CA ALA A 328 -31.56 -20.05 25.96
C ALA A 328 -31.40 -18.56 25.61
N ARG A 329 -30.29 -18.19 24.96
CA ARG A 329 -30.06 -16.82 24.47
C ARG A 329 -31.08 -16.42 23.42
N GLN A 330 -31.37 -17.28 22.45
CA GLN A 330 -32.36 -17.01 21.41
C GLN A 330 -33.77 -16.86 21.99
N GLN A 331 -34.14 -17.67 22.99
CA GLN A 331 -35.43 -17.54 23.67
C GLN A 331 -35.58 -16.19 24.37
N ILE A 332 -34.55 -15.73 25.07
CA ILE A 332 -34.53 -14.43 25.75
C ILE A 332 -34.64 -13.28 24.72
N LEU A 333 -33.88 -13.35 23.63
CA LEU A 333 -33.91 -12.33 22.58
C LEU A 333 -35.27 -12.23 21.89
N ASN A 334 -35.94 -13.36 21.63
CA ASN A 334 -37.30 -13.37 21.07
C ASN A 334 -38.34 -12.76 22.01
N GLN A 335 -38.12 -12.80 23.33
CA GLN A 335 -39.02 -12.20 24.31
C GLN A 335 -38.85 -10.67 24.40
N ILE A 336 -37.64 -10.17 24.15
CA ILE A 336 -37.25 -8.76 24.33
C ILE A 336 -37.38 -7.94 23.03
N LEU A 337 -37.20 -8.56 21.87
CA LEU A 337 -37.16 -7.87 20.56
C LEU A 337 -38.53 -7.84 19.87
N HIS A 338 -38.80 -6.77 19.12
CA HIS A 338 -39.81 -6.80 18.05
C HIS A 338 -39.30 -7.59 16.83
N PRO A 339 -40.19 -8.21 16.02
CA PRO A 339 -39.79 -8.99 14.85
C PRO A 339 -38.93 -8.19 13.87
N GLU A 340 -39.23 -6.91 13.67
CA GLU A 340 -38.44 -5.98 12.83
C GLU A 340 -37.02 -5.75 13.37
N ALA A 341 -36.85 -5.71 14.70
CA ALA A 341 -35.56 -5.55 15.34
C ALA A 341 -34.72 -6.83 15.27
N ALA A 342 -35.36 -8.01 15.39
CA ALA A 342 -34.72 -9.30 15.23
C ALA A 342 -34.23 -9.52 13.79
N ASP A 343 -35.04 -9.21 12.78
CA ASP A 343 -34.65 -9.27 11.37
C ASP A 343 -33.45 -8.38 11.07
N ARG A 344 -33.43 -7.18 11.65
CA ARG A 344 -32.31 -6.26 11.48
C ARG A 344 -31.04 -6.76 12.16
N LEU A 345 -31.15 -7.30 13.37
CA LEU A 345 -30.02 -7.92 14.07
C LEU A 345 -29.45 -9.10 13.25
N GLY A 346 -30.32 -9.90 12.62
CA GLY A 346 -29.95 -10.94 11.66
C GLY A 346 -29.19 -10.40 10.45
N ARG A 347 -29.65 -9.31 9.82
CA ARG A 347 -28.92 -8.65 8.71
C ARG A 347 -27.57 -8.11 9.15
N ILE A 348 -27.46 -7.57 10.37
CA ILE A 348 -26.20 -7.08 10.92
C ILE A 348 -25.23 -8.24 11.16
N ARG A 349 -25.72 -9.38 11.65
CA ARG A 349 -24.93 -10.59 11.85
C ARG A 349 -24.29 -11.11 10.56
N LEU A 350 -25.00 -10.99 9.42
CA LEU A 350 -24.46 -11.35 8.10
C LEU A 350 -23.28 -10.46 7.67
N VAL A 351 -23.29 -9.18 8.04
CA VAL A 351 -22.25 -8.22 7.64
C VAL A 351 -21.07 -8.24 8.62
N LYS A 352 -21.33 -8.32 9.92
CA LYS A 352 -20.32 -8.37 11.00
C LYS A 352 -20.87 -9.12 12.23
N GLU A 353 -20.56 -10.41 12.35
CA GLU A 353 -21.04 -11.27 13.45
C GLU A 353 -20.67 -10.73 14.85
N GLN A 354 -19.43 -10.27 15.02
CA GLN A 354 -18.96 -9.74 16.31
C GLN A 354 -19.82 -8.58 16.83
N ARG A 355 -20.29 -7.69 15.95
CA ARG A 355 -21.14 -6.55 16.34
C ARG A 355 -22.54 -6.98 16.76
N ALA A 356 -23.10 -7.99 16.12
CA ALA A 356 -24.40 -8.54 16.51
C ALA A 356 -24.31 -9.17 17.90
N THR A 357 -23.26 -9.95 18.17
CA THR A 357 -23.04 -10.60 19.47
C THR A 357 -22.88 -9.60 20.62
N ASP A 358 -22.16 -8.49 20.40
CA ASP A 358 -21.99 -7.45 21.42
C ASP A 358 -23.33 -6.79 21.80
N ILE A 359 -24.19 -6.57 20.81
CA ILE A 359 -25.52 -5.97 21.00
C ILE A 359 -26.46 -6.97 21.68
N GLU A 360 -26.44 -8.25 21.28
CA GLU A 360 -27.19 -9.33 21.92
C GLU A 360 -26.85 -9.42 23.42
N ASN A 361 -25.56 -9.47 23.75
CA ASN A 361 -25.10 -9.54 25.14
C ASN A 361 -25.53 -8.32 25.95
N ARG A 362 -25.48 -7.12 25.36
CA ARG A 362 -25.92 -5.89 26.02
C ARG A 362 -27.43 -5.88 26.24
N LEU A 363 -28.22 -6.31 25.26
CA LEU A 363 -29.68 -6.42 25.37
C LEU A 363 -30.09 -7.45 26.43
N ILE A 364 -29.44 -8.60 26.48
CA ILE A 364 -29.66 -9.63 27.50
C ILE A 364 -29.32 -9.07 28.89
N THR A 365 -28.22 -8.33 29.03
CA THR A 365 -27.83 -7.71 30.30
C THR A 365 -28.85 -6.66 30.76
N LEU A 366 -29.33 -5.81 29.84
CA LEU A 366 -30.35 -4.80 30.13
C LEU A 366 -31.71 -5.42 30.51
N ALA A 367 -32.02 -6.60 29.97
CA ALA A 367 -33.23 -7.34 30.32
C ALA A 367 -33.10 -8.04 31.67
N GLN A 368 -31.96 -8.67 31.95
CA GLN A 368 -31.69 -9.33 33.24
C GLN A 368 -31.62 -8.34 34.40
N THR A 369 -31.13 -7.12 34.15
CA THR A 369 -31.09 -6.02 35.14
C THR A 369 -32.42 -5.29 35.29
N GLY A 370 -33.46 -5.70 34.55
CA GLY A 370 -34.82 -5.13 34.65
C GLY A 370 -34.94 -3.69 34.14
N GLN A 371 -33.94 -3.18 33.41
CA GLN A 371 -33.94 -1.82 32.86
C GLN A 371 -34.80 -1.70 31.59
N LEU A 372 -35.10 -2.82 30.93
CA LEU A 372 -36.01 -2.88 29.78
C LEU A 372 -37.46 -3.04 30.24
N ARG A 373 -38.21 -1.93 30.29
CA ARG A 373 -39.64 -1.93 30.62
C ARG A 373 -40.55 -2.28 29.43
N GLN A 374 -40.03 -2.26 28.21
CA GLN A 374 -40.78 -2.49 26.96
C GLN A 374 -39.93 -3.26 25.95
N LYS A 375 -40.59 -3.91 24.97
CA LYS A 375 -39.91 -4.59 23.86
C LYS A 375 -39.11 -3.59 23.03
N VAL A 376 -37.89 -3.95 22.65
CA VAL A 376 -36.96 -3.08 21.93
C VAL A 376 -37.38 -3.00 20.47
N THR A 377 -37.57 -1.77 20.00
CA THR A 377 -37.91 -1.46 18.59
C THR A 377 -36.65 -1.30 17.74
N GLU A 378 -36.81 -1.34 16.42
CA GLU A 378 -35.70 -1.17 15.47
C GLU A 378 -35.00 0.20 15.62
N ALA A 379 -35.74 1.24 16.00
CA ALA A 379 -35.20 2.58 16.25
C ALA A 379 -34.28 2.60 17.49
N GLN A 380 -34.70 1.95 18.58
CA GLN A 380 -33.86 1.84 19.78
C GLN A 380 -32.62 0.96 19.54
N LEU A 381 -32.73 -0.06 18.68
CA LEU A 381 -31.59 -0.86 18.25
C LEU A 381 -30.56 -0.03 17.46
N LYS A 382 -31.02 0.91 16.62
CA LYS A 382 -30.15 1.88 15.91
C LYS A 382 -29.39 2.77 16.88
N ASP A 383 -30.06 3.30 17.91
CA ASP A 383 -29.41 4.20 18.86
C ASP A 383 -28.35 3.48 19.68
N LEU A 384 -28.63 2.22 20.06
CA LEU A 384 -27.65 1.34 20.72
C LEU A 384 -26.45 1.00 19.82
N LEU A 385 -26.67 0.84 18.51
CA LEU A 385 -25.59 0.64 17.53
C LEU A 385 -24.65 1.83 17.47
N THR A 386 -25.19 3.05 17.45
CA THR A 386 -24.39 4.28 17.42
C THR A 386 -23.56 4.42 18.71
N ALA A 387 -24.18 4.18 19.88
CA ALA A 387 -23.48 4.26 21.16
C ALA A 387 -22.36 3.22 21.33
N VAL A 388 -22.45 2.05 20.69
CA VAL A 388 -21.38 1.03 20.70
C VAL A 388 -20.25 1.39 19.74
N ALA A 389 -20.55 2.10 18.64
CA ALA A 389 -19.52 2.57 17.71
C ALA A 389 -18.59 3.60 18.38
N ASP A 390 -19.14 4.54 19.14
CA ASP A 390 -18.38 5.62 19.78
C ASP A 390 -17.43 5.11 20.88
N ASN A 391 -17.81 4.07 21.63
CA ASN A 391 -16.97 3.51 22.70
C ASN A 391 -15.73 2.74 22.18
N GLN A 392 -15.76 2.20 20.95
CA GLN A 392 -14.59 1.48 20.41
C GLN A 392 -13.45 2.42 19.98
N GLU A 393 -13.72 3.72 19.78
CA GLU A 393 -12.69 4.69 19.38
C GLU A 393 -11.80 5.13 20.56
N GLN A 394 -12.24 4.95 21.80
CA GLN A 394 -11.56 5.52 22.99
C GLN A 394 -10.57 4.56 23.68
N GLU A 395 -10.59 3.25 23.41
CA GLU A 395 -9.71 2.27 24.09
C GLU A 395 -8.51 1.80 23.23
N LYS A 396 -7.45 2.61 23.11
CA LYS A 396 -6.11 2.15 22.69
C LYS A 396 -5.11 2.28 23.86
N ILE A 397 -4.85 1.17 24.54
CA ILE A 397 -3.97 1.05 25.71
C ILE A 397 -2.49 0.95 25.28
N VAL A 398 -1.65 1.83 25.82
CA VAL A 398 -0.18 1.88 25.65
C VAL A 398 0.48 0.85 26.57
N VAL A 399 1.27 -0.08 26.02
CA VAL A 399 2.07 -1.04 26.78
C VAL A 399 3.55 -0.81 26.50
N SER A 400 4.28 -0.32 27.52
CA SER A 400 5.74 -0.16 27.52
C SER A 400 6.42 -1.46 27.96
N ARG A 401 7.44 -1.92 27.22
CA ARG A 401 8.36 -2.98 27.65
C ARG A 401 9.81 -2.52 27.53
N ARG A 402 10.57 -2.85 28.59
CA ARG A 402 11.96 -2.44 28.87
C ARG A 402 13.00 -3.05 27.93
N LYS A 403 14.10 -2.29 27.78
CA LYS A 403 15.38 -2.53 27.09
C LYS A 403 16.16 -3.77 27.60
N GLY A 404 16.89 -4.41 26.68
CA GLY A 404 18.20 -5.07 26.83
C GLY A 404 18.89 -4.99 25.45
N TRP A 405 19.93 -4.15 25.27
CA TRP A 405 21.37 -4.42 25.39
C TRP A 405 21.81 -5.64 24.58
N ASP A 406 22.45 -5.37 23.43
CA ASP A 406 23.67 -6.03 22.92
C ASP A 406 24.18 -5.17 21.75
N ASP A 407 25.19 -4.35 22.05
CA ASP A 407 26.23 -3.90 21.13
C ASP A 407 27.27 -5.02 21.07
N ASP A 408 27.72 -5.40 19.88
CA ASP A 408 29.15 -5.42 19.50
C ASP A 408 29.33 -6.02 18.08
N ASP A 409 30.14 -5.30 17.32
CA ASP A 409 31.08 -5.70 16.25
C ASP A 409 30.59 -6.36 14.94
N ASP A 410 30.74 -5.62 13.83
CA ASP A 410 31.90 -5.83 12.94
C ASP A 410 31.96 -4.76 11.82
N ASP A 411 33.00 -3.95 11.90
CA ASP A 411 33.57 -3.14 10.83
C ASP A 411 34.12 -4.02 9.68
N LEU A 412 34.53 -3.37 8.59
CA LEU A 412 35.44 -3.86 7.54
C LEU A 412 34.80 -4.47 6.26
N LEU A 413 34.68 -3.67 5.20
CA LEU A 413 35.73 -3.54 4.18
C LEU A 413 35.30 -2.68 2.98
N ASP A 414 36.12 -1.66 2.72
CA ASP A 414 36.24 -0.93 1.46
C ASP A 414 36.66 -1.86 0.31
N LEU A 415 36.03 -1.70 -0.85
CA LEU A 415 36.60 -1.70 -2.21
C LEU A 415 35.51 -1.43 -3.27
#